data_AF-A0A2M7TSQ7-F1
#
_entry.id   AF-A0A2M7TSQ7-F1
#
_cell.length_a   1.000
_cell.length_b   1.000
_cell.length_c   1.000
_cell.angle_alpha   90.00
_cell.angle_beta   90.00
_cell.angle_gamma   90.00
#
_symmetry.space_group_name_H-M   'P 1'
#
loop_
_entity.id
_entity.type
_entity.pdbx_description
1 polymer ?
#
loop_
_entity_poly.entity_id
_entity_poly.type
_entity_poly.pdbx_seq_one_letter_code
_entity_poly.pdbx_strand_id
1 'polypeptide(L)' 'MGDGYTDHCPKCLWGKHVDREIPGDRESECGGAMEPIRAVYKQEKFKILYRCIQCGHEFWVKEGVGDDREKLVELAK' A
#
# COMPACT_ATOMS: atom_id res chain seq x y z
N MET A 1 -5.18 5.14 13.71
CA MET A 1 -3.81 5.67 13.83
C MET A 1 -2.92 4.46 13.72
N GLY A 2 -2.18 4.30 12.62
CA GLY A 2 -1.38 3.11 12.32
C GLY A 2 -0.06 3.14 13.07
N ASP A 3 0.32 2.01 13.66
CA ASP A 3 1.55 1.78 14.42
C ASP A 3 2.80 1.86 13.53
N GLY A 4 3.24 3.07 13.16
CA GLY A 4 4.64 3.45 12.87
C GLY A 4 5.47 2.63 11.86
N TYR A 5 4.94 1.60 11.23
CA TYR A 5 5.63 0.61 10.38
C TYR A 5 4.83 0.28 9.11
N THR A 6 3.59 0.77 9.01
CA THR A 6 2.70 0.63 7.85
C THR A 6 1.97 1.94 7.63
N ASP A 7 2.40 2.74 6.64
CA ASP A 7 1.73 3.99 6.22
C ASP A 7 0.49 3.70 5.35
N HIS A 8 -0.27 2.67 5.71
CA HIS A 8 -1.53 2.38 5.06
C HIS A 8 -2.57 2.01 6.11
N CYS A 9 -3.79 2.49 5.91
CA CYS A 9 -4.86 2.16 6.83
C CYS A 9 -5.18 0.66 6.68
N PRO A 10 -5.06 -0.18 7.73
CA PRO A 10 -5.28 -1.63 7.61
C PRO A 10 -6.72 -1.98 7.19
N LYS A 11 -7.68 -1.07 7.41
CA LYS A 11 -9.07 -1.21 6.97
C LYS A 11 -9.30 -0.76 5.53
N CYS A 12 -8.57 0.23 5.05
CA CYS A 12 -8.83 0.79 3.72
C CYS A 12 -7.87 0.21 2.69
N LEU A 13 -6.67 -0.22 3.10
CA LEU A 13 -5.51 -0.49 2.26
C LEU A 13 -5.14 0.68 1.36
N TRP A 14 -5.60 1.89 1.67
CA TRP A 14 -5.23 3.10 0.94
C TRP A 14 -4.17 3.81 1.75
N GLY A 15 -3.07 4.13 1.08
CA GLY A 15 -1.99 4.95 1.61
C GLY A 15 -2.08 6.37 1.07
N LYS A 16 -1.23 7.25 1.58
CA LYS A 16 -0.96 8.53 0.93
C LYS A 16 0.44 8.48 0.36
N HIS A 17 0.64 9.03 -0.82
CA HIS A 17 1.95 9.21 -1.44
C HIS A 17 2.65 10.39 -0.77
N VAL A 18 2.98 10.21 0.50
CA VAL A 18 3.84 11.13 1.28
C VAL A 18 5.31 10.75 1.15
N ASP A 19 5.60 9.52 0.72
CA ASP A 19 6.93 8.96 0.58
C ASP A 19 7.38 8.91 -0.89
N ARG A 20 8.62 9.33 -1.21
CA ARG A 20 9.09 9.48 -2.60
C ARG A 20 9.48 8.15 -3.24
N GLU A 21 10.30 7.38 -2.52
CA GLU A 21 10.82 6.08 -2.98
C GLU A 21 10.68 4.97 -1.93
N ILE A 22 10.63 5.33 -0.63
CA ILE A 22 10.64 4.39 0.49
C ILE A 22 9.59 4.82 1.53
N PRO A 23 8.71 3.93 2.00
CA PRO A 23 7.78 4.25 3.08
C PRO A 23 8.52 4.80 4.31
N GLY A 24 8.16 6.00 4.77
CA GLY A 24 8.79 6.69 5.90
C GLY A 24 9.81 7.79 5.55
N ASP A 25 10.15 7.98 4.26
CA ASP A 25 11.11 8.98 3.81
C ASP A 25 10.54 10.42 3.83
N ARG A 26 9.20 10.56 3.72
CA ARG A 26 8.48 11.85 3.75
C ARG A 26 8.97 12.93 2.75
N GLU A 27 9.70 12.56 1.70
CA GLU A 27 10.20 13.49 0.67
C GLU A 27 9.32 13.58 -0.60
N SER A 28 8.10 13.03 -0.61
CA SER A 28 7.27 13.06 -1.82
C SER A 28 6.58 14.41 -2.02
N GLU A 29 6.92 15.11 -3.10
CA GLU A 29 6.22 16.34 -3.53
C GLU A 29 4.81 16.08 -4.09
N CYS A 30 4.46 14.82 -4.34
CA CYS A 30 3.19 14.47 -4.99
C CYS A 30 1.99 14.64 -4.04
N GLY A 31 2.05 14.08 -2.84
CA GLY A 31 0.96 14.13 -1.85
C GLY A 31 -0.33 13.40 -2.27
N GLY A 32 -0.34 12.71 -3.41
CA GLY A 32 -1.50 12.04 -3.98
C GLY A 32 -1.94 10.81 -3.19
N ALA A 33 -3.16 10.33 -3.40
CA ALA A 33 -3.61 9.08 -2.79
C ALA A 33 -2.93 7.88 -3.47
N MET A 34 -2.63 6.83 -2.68
CA MET A 34 -2.19 5.55 -3.22
C MET A 34 -3.30 4.54 -3.13
N GLU A 35 -3.77 4.12 -4.29
CA GLU A 35 -4.78 3.08 -4.40
C GLU A 35 -4.09 1.71 -4.54
N PRO A 36 -4.58 0.68 -3.83
CA PRO A 36 -4.18 -0.69 -4.07
C PRO A 36 -4.87 -1.18 -5.35
N ILE A 37 -4.10 -1.36 -6.42
CA ILE A 37 -4.60 -1.80 -7.73
C ILE A 37 -4.82 -3.31 -7.75
N ARG A 38 -3.91 -4.05 -7.10
CA ARG A 38 -3.89 -5.51 -7.17
C ARG A 38 -3.22 -6.10 -5.96
N ALA A 39 -3.64 -7.30 -5.57
CA ALA A 39 -2.91 -8.11 -4.61
C ALA A 39 -2.52 -9.45 -5.24
N VAL A 40 -1.37 -9.98 -4.83
CA VAL A 40 -0.88 -11.30 -5.25
C VAL A 40 -0.41 -12.06 -4.03
N TYR A 41 -0.81 -13.32 -3.91
CA TYR A 41 -0.31 -14.21 -2.86
C TYR A 41 0.95 -14.92 -3.35
N LYS A 42 2.09 -14.67 -2.71
CA LYS A 42 3.39 -15.25 -3.11
C LYS A 42 4.25 -15.53 -1.89
N GLN A 43 4.81 -16.74 -1.80
CA GLN A 43 5.65 -17.18 -0.66
C GLN A 43 4.94 -17.01 0.69
N GLU A 44 3.69 -17.50 0.78
CA GLU A 44 2.88 -17.48 2.01
C GLU A 44 2.56 -16.08 2.55
N LYS A 45 2.74 -15.06 1.73
CA LYS A 45 2.43 -13.67 2.04
C LYS A 45 1.75 -12.98 0.87
N PHE A 46 0.83 -12.08 1.16
CA PHE A 46 0.25 -11.17 0.19
C PHE A 46 1.23 -10.04 -0.13
N LYS A 47 1.28 -9.67 -1.41
CA LYS A 47 1.93 -8.47 -1.91
C LYS A 47 0.89 -7.62 -2.61
N ILE A 48 0.85 -6.35 -2.28
CA ILE A 48 -0.10 -5.38 -2.80
C ILE A 48 0.65 -4.47 -3.74
N LEU A 49 0.14 -4.34 -4.97
CA LEU A 49 0.55 -3.33 -5.91
C LEU A 49 -0.22 -2.06 -5.61
N TYR A 50 0.50 -1.04 -5.17
CA TYR A 50 -0.02 0.29 -4.97
C TYR A 50 0.32 1.16 -6.16
N ARG A 51 -0.64 1.99 -6.59
CA ARG A 51 -0.44 3.00 -7.63
C ARG A 51 -0.87 4.35 -7.11
N CYS A 52 -0.05 5.36 -7.33
CA CYS A 52 -0.44 6.73 -7.04
C CYS A 52 -1.35 7.24 -8.16
N ILE A 53 -2.54 7.73 -7.81
CA ILE A 53 -3.48 8.29 -8.78
C ILE A 53 -3.02 9.62 -9.39
N GLN A 54 -2.06 10.30 -8.78
CA GLN A 54 -1.59 11.60 -9.24
C GLN A 54 -0.38 11.51 -10.16
N CYS A 55 0.68 10.81 -9.75
CA CYS A 55 1.89 10.67 -10.57
C CYS A 55 1.93 9.36 -11.37
N GLY A 56 1.03 8.41 -11.09
CA GLY A 56 1.01 7.11 -11.73
C GLY A 56 2.11 6.15 -11.26
N HIS A 57 2.89 6.50 -10.22
CA HIS A 57 3.96 5.65 -9.71
C HIS A 57 3.42 4.37 -9.07
N GLU A 58 4.06 3.24 -9.36
CA GLU A 58 3.62 1.91 -8.96
C GLU A 58 4.69 1.20 -8.13
N PHE A 59 4.33 0.68 -6.96
CA PHE A 59 5.25 -0.13 -6.16
C PHE A 59 4.57 -1.27 -5.42
N TRP A 60 5.39 -2.27 -5.10
CA TRP A 60 4.94 -3.49 -4.42
C TRP A 60 5.27 -3.43 -2.93
N VAL A 61 4.24 -3.52 -2.11
CA VAL A 61 4.35 -3.59 -0.65
C VAL A 61 3.94 -4.99 -0.19
N LYS A 62 4.59 -5.52 0.84
CA LYS A 62 4.17 -6.77 1.48
C LYS A 62 3.02 -6.49 2.44
N GLU A 63 2.14 -7.47 2.69
CA GLU A 63 1.17 -7.34 3.78
C GLU A 63 1.89 -7.03 5.10
N GLY A 64 1.36 -6.05 5.82
CA GLY A 64 1.69 -5.75 7.20
C GLY A 64 1.01 -6.72 8.15
N VAL A 65 1.55 -6.80 9.36
CA VAL A 65 0.97 -7.61 10.44
C VAL A 65 -0.35 -6.96 10.86
N GLY A 66 -1.48 -7.58 10.51
CA GLY A 66 -2.82 -7.08 10.81
C GLY A 66 -3.57 -6.47 9.62
N ASP A 67 -3.02 -6.58 8.39
CA ASP A 67 -3.77 -6.21 7.19
C ASP A 67 -5.02 -7.06 6.99
N ASP A 68 -6.08 -6.41 6.50
CA ASP A 68 -7.35 -7.06 6.24
C ASP A 68 -7.24 -8.00 5.04
N ARG A 69 -7.04 -9.29 5.33
CA ARG A 69 -6.87 -10.34 4.32
C ARG A 69 -8.08 -10.49 3.40
N GLU A 70 -9.27 -10.11 3.84
CA GLU A 70 -10.47 -10.18 3.01
C GLU A 70 -10.33 -9.24 1.83
N LYS A 71 -9.92 -7.98 2.07
CA LYS A 71 -9.64 -7.00 1.01
C LYS A 71 -8.48 -7.39 0.11
N LEU A 72 -7.46 -8.03 0.67
CA LEU A 72 -6.35 -8.56 -0.13
C LEU A 72 -6.82 -9.65 -1.09
N VAL A 73 -7.73 -10.52 -0.65
CA VAL A 73 -8.33 -11.54 -1.51
C VAL A 73 -9.25 -10.90 -2.55
N GLU A 74 -10.00 -9.85 -2.21
CA GLU A 74 -10.81 -9.10 -3.20
C GLU A 74 -9.95 -8.49 -4.32
N LEU A 75 -8.80 -7.92 -3.98
CA LEU A 75 -7.84 -7.37 -4.95
C LEU A 75 -7.03 -8.43 -5.71
N ALA A 76 -7.08 -9.68 -5.27
CA ALA A 76 -6.41 -10.82 -5.89
C ALA A 76 -7.34 -11.63 -6.82
N LYS A 77 -8.64 -11.31 -6.89
CA LYS A 77 -9.57 -11.86 -7.87
C LYS A 77 -9.29 -11.34 -9.28
#